data_AF-A0A484KQB0-F1
#
_entry.id   AF-A0A484KQB0-F1
#
_cell.length_a   1.000
_cell.length_b   1.000
_cell.length_c   1.000
_cell.angle_alpha   90.00
_cell.angle_beta   90.00
_cell.angle_gamma   90.00
#
_symmetry.space_group_name_H-M   'P 1'
#
loop_
_entity.id
_entity.type
_entity.pdbx_description
1 polymer ?
#
loop_
_entity_poly.entity_id
_entity_poly.type
_entity_poly.pdbx_seq_one_letter_code
_entity_poly.pdbx_strand_id
1 'polypeptide(L)'
;MLAVVCKAHAPVGATQMHAKKHGHLNGSDSLCALANHLGISIKGGYDIICLDDIRPYTGEMSYDPQRKLALPNPTLPNGESPPGFLGYAVNMIHISANHLQYRTASGHGLRETLFYRLLGDLQVYSNRDSLIMASSLFHSAPAISLDGVIIRGNGITSLVLLGDPLVRFPVISREQQPETVSLDVLNLLDSKKMELREVQLNLDDKRRVFVELKEKFSSYRNKYLKFCSRDNSPDVEP
;
A
#
# COMPACT_ATOMS: atom_id res chain seq x y z
N MET A 1 17.24 4.97 -1.29
CA MET A 1 15.82 4.59 -1.23
C MET A 1 15.59 3.42 -2.16
N LEU A 2 15.84 2.19 -1.70
CA LEU A 2 15.46 0.99 -2.45
C LEU A 2 14.69 0.12 -1.45
N ALA A 3 13.37 0.11 -1.59
CA ALA A 3 12.47 -0.67 -0.75
C ALA A 3 11.45 -1.37 -1.64
N VAL A 4 11.05 -2.58 -1.25
CA VAL A 4 10.01 -3.35 -1.91
C VAL A 4 8.69 -3.04 -1.21
N VAL A 5 7.74 -2.47 -1.95
CA VAL A 5 6.41 -2.16 -1.43
C VAL A 5 5.45 -3.29 -1.80
N CYS A 6 4.80 -3.89 -0.81
CA CYS A 6 3.80 -4.94 -1.01
C CYS A 6 2.44 -4.51 -0.42
N LYS A 7 1.36 -5.12 -0.93
CA LYS A 7 0.00 -4.81 -0.48
C LYS A 7 -0.26 -5.37 0.92
N ALA A 8 -0.09 -6.67 1.08
CA ALA A 8 -0.31 -7.40 2.32
C ALA A 8 0.89 -8.32 2.61
N HIS A 9 1.09 -8.69 3.87
CA HIS A 9 1.97 -9.81 4.20
C HIS A 9 1.45 -11.07 3.52
N ALA A 10 2.35 -11.83 2.88
CA ALA A 10 2.00 -13.15 2.40
C ALA A 10 1.46 -13.98 3.58
N PRO A 11 0.33 -14.68 3.45
CA PRO A 11 -0.25 -15.43 4.55
C PRO A 11 0.76 -16.48 5.02
N VAL A 12 1.05 -16.49 6.32
CA VAL A 12 1.94 -17.44 7.02
C VAL A 12 1.38 -18.90 6.99
N GLY A 13 0.38 -19.19 6.15
CA GLY A 13 -0.39 -20.44 6.13
C GLY A 13 -0.09 -21.43 5.01
N ALA A 14 0.83 -21.16 4.08
CA ALA A 14 1.21 -22.13 3.03
C ALA A 14 2.47 -22.95 3.35
N THR A 15 3.02 -22.82 4.56
CA THR A 15 4.17 -23.61 5.02
C THR A 15 3.99 -24.03 6.48
N GLN A 16 3.06 -24.96 6.73
CA GLN A 16 3.26 -25.91 7.83
C GLN A 16 4.41 -26.84 7.43
N MET A 17 5.65 -26.42 7.67
CA MET A 17 6.79 -27.32 7.82
C MET A 17 7.84 -26.60 8.68
N HIS A 18 7.86 -26.99 9.96
CA HIS A 18 8.99 -26.86 10.89
C HIS A 18 9.65 -25.48 11.03
N ALA A 19 9.19 -24.74 12.04
CA ALA A 19 9.95 -23.68 12.68
C ALA A 19 11.29 -24.25 13.21
N LYS A 20 12.39 -24.01 12.49
CA LYS A 20 13.74 -24.05 13.07
C LYS A 20 14.17 -22.63 13.40
N LYS A 21 14.22 -22.37 14.71
CA LYS A 21 14.98 -21.36 15.45
C LYS A 21 15.51 -20.17 14.63
N HIS A 22 15.01 -18.99 15.01
CA HIS A 22 15.26 -17.63 14.51
C HIS A 22 14.16 -17.12 13.58
N GLY A 23 13.30 -16.27 14.15
CA GLY A 23 12.20 -15.63 13.44
C GLY A 23 12.71 -14.75 12.31
N HIS A 24 12.55 -15.23 11.08
CA HIS A 24 12.65 -14.43 9.87
C HIS A 24 11.48 -14.82 8.95
N LEU A 25 10.81 -13.80 8.41
CA LEU A 25 9.62 -13.95 7.57
C LEU A 25 10.02 -14.51 6.20
N ASN A 26 9.38 -15.60 5.76
CA ASN A 26 9.60 -16.34 4.50
C ASN A 26 9.44 -15.53 3.18
N GLY A 27 9.20 -14.22 3.24
CA GLY A 27 9.09 -13.36 2.05
C GLY A 27 10.42 -13.08 1.36
N SER A 28 11.49 -12.93 2.14
CA SER A 28 12.84 -12.63 1.63
C SER A 28 13.45 -13.79 0.84
N ASP A 29 13.14 -15.03 1.23
CA ASP A 29 13.63 -16.24 0.58
C ASP A 29 13.10 -16.38 -0.86
N SER A 30 11.85 -15.95 -1.11
CA SER A 30 11.22 -16.06 -2.43
C SER A 30 11.82 -15.13 -3.49
N LEU A 31 12.15 -13.89 -3.11
CA LEU A 31 12.68 -12.86 -4.02
C LEU A 31 14.15 -13.15 -4.34
N CYS A 32 14.91 -13.60 -3.35
CA CYS A 32 16.27 -14.09 -3.53
C CYS A 32 16.31 -15.36 -4.39
N ALA A 33 15.37 -16.30 -4.20
CA ALA A 33 15.26 -17.49 -5.05
C ALA A 33 14.95 -17.13 -6.51
N LEU A 34 14.01 -16.20 -6.75
CA LEU A 34 13.71 -15.71 -8.10
C LEU A 34 14.93 -15.03 -8.74
N ALA A 35 15.62 -14.16 -7.99
CA ALA A 35 16.81 -13.48 -8.49
C ALA A 35 17.89 -14.49 -8.88
N ASN A 36 18.16 -15.49 -8.03
CA ASN A 36 19.13 -16.54 -8.31
C ASN A 36 18.76 -17.35 -9.56
N HIS A 37 17.47 -17.68 -9.74
CA HIS A 37 16.98 -18.34 -10.96
C HIS A 37 17.22 -17.48 -12.21
N LEU A 38 17.12 -16.15 -12.09
CA LEU A 38 17.44 -15.20 -13.16
C LEU A 38 18.94 -14.92 -13.30
N GLY A 39 19.81 -15.59 -12.54
CA GLY A 39 21.25 -15.35 -12.53
C GLY A 39 21.67 -14.04 -11.86
N ILE A 40 20.77 -13.41 -11.11
CA ILE A 40 20.97 -12.14 -10.41
C ILE A 40 21.21 -12.42 -8.93
N SER A 41 22.30 -11.89 -8.38
CA SER A 41 22.55 -11.96 -6.94
C SER A 41 22.13 -10.65 -6.27
N ILE A 42 21.11 -10.71 -5.42
CA ILE A 42 20.74 -9.58 -4.55
C ILE A 42 21.70 -9.57 -3.37
N LYS A 43 22.59 -8.58 -3.34
CA LYS A 43 23.57 -8.39 -2.25
C LYS A 43 23.13 -7.21 -1.38
N GLY A 44 23.04 -7.44 -0.07
CA GLY A 44 22.64 -6.43 0.92
C GLY A 44 21.22 -6.62 1.45
N GLY A 45 20.94 -5.98 2.59
CA GLY A 45 19.58 -5.92 3.13
C GLY A 45 18.71 -4.95 2.33
N TYR A 46 17.42 -5.24 2.24
CA TYR A 46 16.42 -4.35 1.65
C TYR A 46 15.21 -4.24 2.56
N ASP A 47 14.57 -3.08 2.55
CA ASP A 47 13.36 -2.83 3.33
C ASP A 47 12.13 -3.37 2.58
N ILE A 48 11.25 -4.04 3.32
CA ILE A 48 9.92 -4.43 2.83
C ILE A 48 8.89 -3.55 3.54
N ILE A 49 8.08 -2.83 2.77
CA ILE A 49 7.02 -1.97 3.28
C ILE A 49 5.67 -2.60 2.90
N CYS A 50 4.93 -3.09 3.89
CA CYS A 50 3.59 -3.62 3.70
C CYS A 50 2.55 -2.51 3.88
N LEU A 51 1.78 -2.20 2.84
CA LEU A 51 0.83 -1.08 2.84
C LEU A 51 -0.33 -1.28 3.83
N ASP A 52 -0.83 -2.50 3.97
CA ASP A 52 -1.95 -2.80 4.87
C ASP A 52 -1.55 -2.72 6.37
N ASP A 53 -0.25 -2.79 6.69
CA ASP A 53 0.26 -2.68 8.08
C ASP A 53 0.71 -1.25 8.43
N ILE A 54 0.72 -0.33 7.47
CA ILE A 54 1.04 1.06 7.75
C ILE A 54 -0.13 1.69 8.49
N ARG A 55 0.14 2.28 9.65
CA ARG A 55 -0.81 3.20 10.28
C ARG A 55 -0.98 4.44 9.37
N PRO A 56 -2.17 4.66 8.81
CA PRO A 56 -2.41 5.78 7.91
C PRO A 56 -2.43 7.10 8.68
N TYR A 57 -2.20 8.20 7.96
CA TYR A 57 -2.56 9.54 8.41
C TYR A 57 -4.07 9.61 8.62
N THR A 58 -4.49 10.12 9.77
CA THR A 58 -5.89 10.17 10.19
C THR A 58 -6.50 11.58 10.14
N GLY A 59 -5.74 12.57 9.68
CA GLY A 59 -6.27 13.93 9.54
C GLY A 59 -7.04 14.12 8.23
N GLU A 60 -7.43 15.36 7.98
CA GLU A 60 -8.29 15.69 6.85
C GLU A 60 -7.53 15.68 5.51
N MET A 61 -8.27 15.40 4.44
CA MET A 61 -7.78 15.47 3.07
C MET A 61 -8.26 16.78 2.45
N SER A 62 -7.39 17.42 1.67
CA SER A 62 -7.77 18.55 0.84
C SER A 62 -8.68 18.10 -0.32
N TYR A 63 -9.56 18.98 -0.77
CA TYR A 63 -10.39 18.79 -1.97
C TYR A 63 -9.60 18.82 -3.30
N ASP A 64 -8.27 18.87 -3.24
CA ASP A 64 -7.37 18.86 -4.39
C ASP A 64 -7.45 17.53 -5.18
N PRO A 65 -7.44 17.55 -6.53
CA PRO A 65 -7.50 16.32 -7.36
C PRO A 65 -6.37 15.32 -7.11
N GLN A 66 -5.21 15.76 -6.61
CA GLN A 66 -4.09 14.92 -6.19
C GLN A 66 -4.27 14.35 -4.78
N ARG A 67 -5.45 14.54 -4.15
CA ARG A 67 -5.82 14.10 -2.80
C ARG A 67 -4.71 14.46 -1.80
N LYS A 68 -4.35 15.74 -1.74
CA LYS A 68 -3.32 16.26 -0.83
C LYS A 68 -3.79 16.17 0.62
N LEU A 69 -2.87 16.07 1.57
CA LEU A 69 -3.18 16.10 3.01
C LEU A 69 -3.47 17.56 3.43
N ALA A 70 -4.50 17.79 4.25
CA ALA A 70 -4.81 19.10 4.81
C ALA A 70 -3.97 19.35 6.08
N LEU A 71 -2.66 19.49 5.89
CA LEU A 71 -1.72 19.77 6.98
C LEU A 71 -1.77 21.26 7.35
N PRO A 72 -1.83 21.61 8.64
CA PRO A 72 -1.87 23.01 9.07
C PRO A 72 -0.53 23.67 8.77
N ASN A 73 -0.57 24.82 8.08
CA ASN A 73 0.67 25.57 7.81
C ASN A 73 1.32 26.03 9.12
N PRO A 74 2.66 26.06 9.19
CA PRO A 74 3.36 26.63 10.33
C PRO A 74 3.03 28.11 10.44
N THR A 75 2.86 28.59 11.67
CA THR A 75 2.59 29.99 11.98
C THR A 75 3.60 30.53 12.97
N LEU A 76 4.08 31.73 12.70
CA LEU A 76 4.92 32.52 13.58
C LEU A 76 4.08 33.02 14.78
N PRO A 77 4.71 33.45 15.90
CA PRO A 77 3.98 34.03 17.04
C PRO A 77 3.12 35.24 16.69
N ASN A 78 3.43 35.95 15.61
CA ASN A 78 2.64 37.07 15.08
C ASN A 78 1.45 36.62 14.19
N GLY A 79 1.27 35.32 13.96
CA GLY A 79 0.22 34.73 13.13
C GLY A 79 0.56 34.60 11.64
N GLU A 80 1.70 35.14 11.19
CA GLU A 80 2.12 35.06 9.79
C GLU A 80 2.75 33.70 9.47
N SER A 81 2.79 33.34 8.18
CA SER A 81 3.53 32.14 7.74
C SER A 81 5.04 32.41 7.75
N PRO A 82 5.88 31.45 8.19
CA PRO A 82 7.32 31.59 8.14
C PRO A 82 7.81 31.94 6.73
N PRO A 83 8.72 32.93 6.60
CA PRO A 83 9.22 33.35 5.31
C PRO A 83 9.89 32.17 4.60
N GLY A 84 9.57 32.00 3.33
CA GLY A 84 10.19 30.97 2.47
C GLY A 84 9.64 29.57 2.66
N PHE A 85 8.61 29.34 3.47
CA PHE A 85 7.90 28.05 3.52
C PHE A 85 7.18 27.77 2.18
N LEU A 86 7.42 26.60 1.61
CA LEU A 86 6.87 26.18 0.31
C LEU A 86 5.78 25.11 0.42
N GLY A 87 5.60 24.52 1.60
CA GLY A 87 4.67 23.44 1.85
C GLY A 87 5.34 22.16 2.38
N TYR A 88 4.56 21.11 2.45
CA TYR A 88 4.98 19.80 2.93
C TYR A 88 5.45 18.89 1.79
N ALA A 89 6.59 18.21 1.98
CA ALA A 89 7.19 17.33 0.98
C ALA A 89 6.23 16.21 0.54
N VAL A 90 5.43 15.67 1.47
CA VAL A 90 4.41 14.65 1.18
C VAL A 90 3.37 15.13 0.16
N ASN A 91 3.07 16.43 0.11
CA ASN A 91 2.13 17.04 -0.83
C ASN A 91 2.78 17.50 -2.14
N MET A 92 4.11 17.48 -2.23
CA MET A 92 4.86 17.80 -3.45
C MET A 92 5.03 16.60 -4.38
N ILE A 93 4.82 15.38 -3.88
CA ILE A 93 4.83 14.18 -4.72
C ILE A 93 3.57 14.14 -5.57
N HIS A 94 3.76 14.14 -6.89
CA HIS A 94 2.70 13.85 -7.83
C HIS A 94 2.47 12.34 -7.90
N ILE A 95 1.22 11.91 -7.73
CA ILE A 95 0.81 10.52 -7.84
C ILE A 95 0.00 10.38 -9.13
N SER A 96 0.38 9.44 -10.00
CA SER A 96 -0.35 9.19 -11.24
C SER A 96 -1.80 8.76 -10.95
N ALA A 97 -2.74 9.06 -11.85
CA ALA A 97 -4.16 8.73 -11.68
C ALA A 97 -4.43 7.26 -11.30
N ASN A 98 -3.70 6.31 -11.90
CA ASN A 98 -3.82 4.88 -11.60
C ASN A 98 -3.46 4.55 -10.14
N HIS A 99 -2.42 5.21 -9.62
CA HIS A 99 -1.96 5.04 -8.25
C HIS A 99 -2.78 5.87 -7.24
N LEU A 100 -3.43 6.96 -7.66
CA LEU A 100 -4.35 7.73 -6.82
C LEU A 100 -5.63 6.95 -6.47
N GLN A 101 -6.05 6.03 -7.33
CA GLN A 101 -7.19 5.13 -7.09
C GLN A 101 -6.84 3.97 -6.16
N TYR A 102 -5.56 3.67 -5.95
CA TYR A 102 -5.17 2.58 -5.07
C TYR A 102 -5.76 2.76 -3.67
N ARG A 103 -6.30 1.69 -3.10
CA ARG A 103 -6.79 1.64 -1.72
C ARG A 103 -6.24 0.40 -1.02
N THR A 104 -5.76 0.59 0.22
CA THR A 104 -5.47 -0.49 1.17
C THR A 104 -6.75 -1.24 1.53
N ALA A 105 -6.62 -2.37 2.22
CA ALA A 105 -7.77 -3.10 2.76
C ALA A 105 -8.67 -2.22 3.66
N SER A 106 -8.06 -1.26 4.35
CA SER A 106 -8.73 -0.26 5.20
C SER A 106 -9.26 0.96 4.45
N GLY A 107 -9.12 1.03 3.13
CA GLY A 107 -9.69 2.10 2.32
C GLY A 107 -8.82 3.37 2.24
N HIS A 108 -7.52 3.29 2.53
CA HIS A 108 -6.60 4.42 2.47
C HIS A 108 -5.74 4.38 1.19
N GLY A 109 -5.47 5.54 0.61
CA GLY A 109 -4.58 5.71 -0.53
C GLY A 109 -3.09 5.77 -0.17
N LEU A 110 -2.25 5.91 -1.19
CA LEU A 110 -0.79 5.89 -1.03
C LEU A 110 -0.23 7.15 -0.35
N ARG A 111 -0.90 8.30 -0.47
CA ARG A 111 -0.40 9.55 0.11
C ARG A 111 -0.48 9.49 1.63
N GLU A 112 -1.65 9.14 2.13
CA GLU A 112 -1.96 9.00 3.55
C GLU A 112 -1.32 7.75 4.19
N THR A 113 -0.77 6.81 3.41
CA THR A 113 -0.04 5.63 3.92
C THR A 113 1.45 5.70 3.63
N LEU A 114 1.88 5.23 2.46
CA LEU A 114 3.28 5.09 2.07
C LEU A 114 4.06 6.40 2.16
N PHE A 115 3.57 7.45 1.50
CA PHE A 115 4.33 8.69 1.41
C PHE A 115 4.33 9.45 2.73
N TYR A 116 3.23 9.43 3.49
CA TYR A 116 3.21 9.99 4.83
C TYR A 116 4.12 9.20 5.80
N ARG A 117 4.22 7.88 5.68
CA ARG A 117 5.18 7.11 6.49
C ARG A 117 6.64 7.47 6.19
N LEU A 118 6.96 7.79 4.93
CA LEU A 118 8.32 8.12 4.50
C LEU A 118 8.70 9.58 4.79
N LEU A 119 7.77 10.51 4.62
CA LEU A 119 8.04 11.95 4.66
C LEU A 119 7.38 12.65 5.85
N GLY A 120 6.31 12.08 6.42
CA GLY A 120 5.56 12.68 7.53
C GLY A 120 5.25 14.16 7.28
N ASP A 121 5.55 14.96 8.30
CA ASP A 121 5.37 16.41 8.31
C ASP A 121 6.61 17.17 7.80
N LEU A 122 7.43 16.55 6.94
CA LEU A 122 8.64 17.17 6.38
C LEU A 122 8.31 18.47 5.64
N GLN A 123 8.76 19.59 6.20
CA GLN A 123 8.55 20.92 5.64
C GLN A 123 9.64 21.26 4.60
N VAL A 124 9.28 22.03 3.58
CA VAL A 124 10.21 22.46 2.53
C VAL A 124 10.30 23.99 2.51
N TYR A 125 11.53 24.50 2.49
CA TYR A 125 11.84 25.92 2.47
C TYR A 125 12.65 26.29 1.23
N SER A 126 12.48 27.54 0.78
CA SER A 126 13.16 28.06 -0.41
C SER A 126 14.68 28.15 -0.27
N ASN A 127 15.17 28.51 0.91
CA ASN A 127 16.60 28.73 1.19
C ASN A 127 16.93 28.42 2.65
N ARG A 128 18.22 28.32 2.94
CA ARG A 128 18.79 28.03 4.26
C ARG A 128 18.41 29.05 5.32
N ASP A 129 18.45 30.35 5.01
CA ASP A 129 18.23 31.40 6.01
C ASP A 129 16.77 31.37 6.49
N SER A 130 15.83 31.21 5.57
CA SER A 130 14.41 30.96 5.84
C SER A 130 14.20 29.72 6.71
N LEU A 131 14.86 28.60 6.39
CA LEU A 131 14.78 27.36 7.16
C LEU A 131 15.31 27.55 8.59
N ILE A 132 16.47 28.18 8.76
CA ILE A 132 17.10 28.40 10.07
C ILE A 132 16.22 29.31 10.93
N MET A 133 15.70 30.41 10.37
CA MET A 133 14.78 31.29 11.08
C MET A 133 13.49 30.57 11.51
N ALA A 134 12.95 29.70 10.67
CA ALA A 134 11.77 28.91 11.04
C ALA A 134 12.08 27.82 12.07
N SER A 135 13.29 27.23 12.01
CA SER A 135 13.68 26.12 12.89
C SER A 135 13.76 26.49 14.37
N SER A 136 14.07 27.76 14.68
CA SER A 136 14.08 28.26 16.06
C SER A 136 12.67 28.39 16.66
N LEU A 137 11.63 28.33 15.81
CA LEU A 137 10.23 28.52 16.19
C LEU A 137 9.46 27.21 16.31
N PHE A 138 9.87 26.18 15.58
CA PHE A 138 9.22 24.86 15.61
C PHE A 138 10.15 23.83 16.22
N HIS A 139 9.94 23.57 17.51
CA HIS A 139 10.71 22.63 18.33
C HIS A 139 10.54 21.17 17.87
N SER A 140 11.27 20.75 16.84
CA SER A 140 11.50 19.35 16.40
C SER A 140 10.85 18.92 15.09
N ALA A 141 10.19 19.81 14.34
CA ALA A 141 9.66 19.44 13.03
C ALA A 141 10.83 19.19 12.03
N PRO A 142 10.82 18.07 11.29
CA PRO A 142 11.80 17.83 10.25
C PRO A 142 11.56 18.80 9.08
N ALA A 143 12.63 19.38 8.54
CA ALA A 143 12.53 20.38 7.48
C ALA A 143 13.77 20.39 6.57
N ILE A 144 13.59 20.78 5.31
CA ILE A 144 14.65 20.87 4.31
C ILE A 144 14.60 22.20 3.56
N SER A 145 15.73 22.62 3.01
CA SER A 145 15.81 23.75 2.07
C SER A 145 16.29 23.31 0.69
N LEU A 146 15.90 24.05 -0.35
CA LEU A 146 16.29 23.76 -1.73
C LEU A 146 17.79 23.93 -2.00
N ASP A 147 18.51 24.66 -1.15
CA ASP A 147 19.98 24.80 -1.18
C ASP A 147 20.72 23.71 -0.38
N GLY A 148 20.01 22.67 0.10
CA GLY A 148 20.62 21.42 0.56
C GLY A 148 20.78 21.26 2.08
N VAL A 149 20.15 22.10 2.89
CA VAL A 149 20.14 21.92 4.36
C VAL A 149 19.02 20.97 4.78
N ILE A 150 19.32 20.03 5.67
CA ILE A 150 18.35 19.10 6.24
C ILE A 150 18.37 19.18 7.76
N ILE A 151 17.21 19.48 8.36
CA ILE A 151 16.96 19.41 9.79
C ILE A 151 16.11 18.17 10.03
N ARG A 152 16.64 17.18 10.76
CA ARG A 152 15.98 15.88 10.97
C ARG A 152 15.01 15.87 12.16
N GLY A 153 14.89 16.99 12.88
CA GLY A 153 14.19 17.07 14.16
C GLY A 153 15.14 16.85 15.36
N ASN A 154 14.66 17.15 16.57
CA ASN A 154 15.38 16.99 17.84
C ASN A 154 16.79 17.63 17.89
N GLY A 155 16.99 18.76 17.20
CA GLY A 155 18.26 19.50 17.20
C GLY A 155 19.35 18.94 16.28
N ILE A 156 19.09 17.89 15.50
CA ILE A 156 20.07 17.34 14.54
C ILE A 156 19.92 18.05 13.19
N THR A 157 20.93 18.85 12.84
CA THR A 157 21.05 19.50 11.52
C THR A 157 22.17 18.84 10.73
N SER A 158 21.86 18.40 9.51
CA SER A 158 22.82 17.88 8.55
C SER A 158 22.96 18.90 7.42
N LEU A 159 24.16 19.46 7.27
CA LEU A 159 24.51 20.21 6.07
C LEU A 159 24.94 19.17 5.04
N VAL A 160 24.11 18.95 4.02
CA VAL A 160 24.40 17.87 3.08
C VAL A 160 25.14 18.44 1.88
N LEU A 161 26.45 18.24 1.87
CA LEU A 161 27.25 18.29 0.64
C LEU A 161 26.95 17.01 -0.16
N LEU A 162 25.76 16.92 -0.76
CA LEU A 162 25.35 15.69 -1.47
C LEU A 162 26.22 15.55 -2.72
N GLY A 163 26.99 14.46 -2.79
CA GLY A 163 27.30 13.85 -4.07
C GLY A 163 26.02 13.43 -4.77
N ASP A 164 26.05 13.35 -6.10
CA ASP A 164 24.85 13.04 -6.90
C ASP A 164 24.18 11.74 -6.43
N PRO A 165 22.88 11.77 -6.08
CA PRO A 165 22.20 10.57 -5.63
C PRO A 165 22.09 9.57 -6.79
N LEU A 166 22.42 8.30 -6.50
CA LEU A 166 22.35 7.21 -7.47
C LEU A 166 20.93 6.98 -8.02
N VAL A 167 19.91 7.30 -7.21
CA VAL A 167 18.49 7.15 -7.57
C VAL A 167 17.79 8.47 -7.32
N ARG A 168 17.04 8.94 -8.33
CA ARG A 168 16.26 10.18 -8.29
C ARG A 168 14.79 9.88 -8.52
N PHE A 169 13.90 10.72 -8.01
CA PHE A 169 12.49 10.64 -8.36
C PHE A 169 12.31 10.95 -9.85
N PRO A 170 11.46 10.19 -10.57
CA PRO A 170 11.13 10.51 -11.95
C PRO A 170 10.43 11.86 -12.02
N VAL A 171 10.80 12.68 -13.00
CA VAL A 171 10.20 13.99 -13.26
C VAL A 171 9.09 13.82 -14.29
N ILE A 172 7.94 14.43 -14.03
CA ILE A 172 6.83 14.48 -14.99
C ILE A 172 6.93 15.81 -15.72
N SER A 173 7.14 15.76 -17.03
CA SER A 173 7.12 16.95 -17.89
C SER A 173 5.72 17.57 -17.91
N ARG A 174 5.63 18.90 -17.97
CA ARG A 174 4.34 19.63 -17.98
C ARG A 174 3.42 19.18 -19.14
N GLU A 175 4.00 18.74 -20.24
CA GLU A 175 3.32 18.21 -21.43
C GLU A 175 2.79 16.77 -21.27
N GLN A 176 3.31 16.02 -20.29
CA GLN A 176 2.93 14.63 -20.00
C GLN A 176 1.98 14.52 -18.81
N GLN A 177 1.52 15.64 -18.25
CA GLN A 177 0.41 15.60 -17.32
C GLN A 177 -0.78 15.03 -18.10
N PRO A 178 -1.24 13.82 -17.78
CA PRO A 178 -2.39 13.28 -18.48
C PRO A 178 -3.52 14.29 -18.32
N GLU A 179 -4.18 14.62 -19.44
CA GLU A 179 -5.47 15.29 -19.39
C GLU A 179 -6.26 14.60 -18.29
N THR A 180 -6.66 15.37 -17.28
CA THR A 180 -7.32 14.87 -16.08
C THR A 180 -8.42 13.91 -16.49
N VAL A 181 -8.15 12.61 -16.46
CA VAL A 181 -9.18 11.59 -16.66
C VAL A 181 -10.20 11.92 -15.59
N SER A 182 -11.41 12.28 -16.03
CA SER A 182 -12.43 12.81 -15.12
C SER A 182 -12.52 11.89 -13.90
N LEU A 183 -12.41 12.50 -12.72
CA LEU A 183 -12.50 11.81 -11.44
C LEU A 183 -13.74 10.91 -11.40
N ASP A 184 -14.82 11.31 -12.08
CA ASP A 184 -16.06 10.56 -12.22
C ASP A 184 -15.89 9.26 -12.99
N VAL A 185 -15.10 9.27 -14.08
CA VAL A 185 -14.81 8.06 -14.87
C VAL A 185 -13.99 7.07 -14.06
N LEU A 186 -13.05 7.57 -13.27
CA LEU A 186 -12.22 6.74 -12.39
C LEU A 186 -13.05 6.15 -11.23
N ASN A 187 -13.88 6.96 -10.58
CA ASN A 187 -14.79 6.54 -9.52
C ASN A 187 -15.79 5.48 -10.04
N LEU A 188 -16.30 5.67 -11.26
CA LEU A 188 -17.18 4.69 -11.91
C LEU A 188 -16.47 3.37 -12.15
N LEU A 189 -15.23 3.40 -12.62
CA LEU A 189 -14.43 2.21 -12.86
C LEU A 189 -14.16 1.44 -11.56
N ASP A 190 -13.89 2.14 -10.46
CA ASP A 190 -13.71 1.53 -9.14
C ASP A 190 -15.01 0.93 -8.59
N SER A 191 -16.14 1.63 -8.72
CA SER A 191 -17.46 1.10 -8.39
C SER A 191 -17.73 -0.20 -9.14
N LYS A 192 -17.45 -0.24 -10.45
CA LYS A 192 -17.62 -1.45 -11.28
C LYS A 192 -16.66 -2.58 -10.89
N LYS A 193 -15.42 -2.28 -10.51
CA LYS A 193 -14.48 -3.29 -9.98
C LYS A 193 -14.93 -3.88 -8.64
N MET A 194 -15.59 -3.08 -7.80
CA MET A 194 -16.14 -3.56 -6.52
C MET A 194 -17.35 -4.46 -6.76
N GLU A 195 -18.28 -4.03 -7.61
CA GLU A 195 -19.42 -4.87 -8.04
C GLU A 195 -18.95 -6.20 -8.62
N LEU A 196 -17.91 -6.18 -9.47
CA LEU A 196 -17.36 -7.40 -10.07
C LEU A 196 -16.83 -8.37 -9.02
N ARG A 197 -16.14 -7.87 -7.99
CA ARG A 197 -15.63 -8.69 -6.89
C ARG A 197 -16.75 -9.30 -6.05
N GLU A 198 -17.80 -8.54 -5.78
CA GLU A 198 -18.97 -9.04 -5.05
C GLU A 198 -19.68 -10.16 -5.83
N VAL A 199 -19.87 -9.96 -7.14
CA VAL A 199 -20.46 -10.99 -8.02
C VAL A 199 -19.59 -12.25 -8.05
N GLN A 200 -18.27 -12.11 -8.12
CA GLN A 200 -17.35 -13.25 -8.07
C GLN A 200 -17.46 -14.03 -6.76
N LEU A 201 -17.49 -13.35 -5.60
CA LEU A 201 -17.66 -14.00 -4.30
C LEU A 201 -18.99 -14.75 -4.20
N ASN A 202 -20.07 -14.18 -4.73
CA ASN A 202 -21.39 -14.83 -4.75
C ASN A 202 -21.40 -16.07 -5.67
N LEU A 203 -20.75 -15.99 -6.83
CA LEU A 203 -20.60 -17.14 -7.73
C LEU A 203 -19.80 -18.28 -7.08
N ASP A 204 -18.72 -17.95 -6.38
CA ASP A 204 -17.90 -18.94 -5.67
C ASP A 204 -18.70 -19.62 -4.55
N ASP A 205 -19.51 -18.85 -3.81
CA ASP A 205 -20.36 -19.40 -2.76
C ASP A 205 -21.47 -20.32 -3.31
N LYS A 206 -22.16 -19.87 -4.37
CA LYS A 206 -23.15 -20.72 -5.08
C LYS A 206 -22.52 -21.98 -5.65
N ARG A 207 -21.30 -21.89 -6.18
CA ARG A 207 -20.56 -23.05 -6.69
C ARG A 207 -20.24 -24.03 -5.56
N ARG A 208 -19.85 -23.55 -4.38
CA ARG A 208 -19.62 -24.37 -3.17
C ARG A 208 -20.89 -25.14 -2.78
N VAL A 209 -22.01 -24.42 -2.63
CA VAL A 209 -23.31 -25.02 -2.27
C VAL A 209 -23.77 -26.05 -3.31
N PHE A 210 -23.57 -25.76 -4.60
CA PHE A 210 -23.90 -26.70 -5.67
C PHE A 210 -23.12 -28.01 -5.57
N VAL A 211 -21.81 -27.95 -5.26
CA VAL A 211 -20.97 -29.13 -5.07
C VAL A 211 -21.49 -29.97 -3.89
N GLU A 212 -21.78 -29.35 -2.75
CA GLU A 212 -22.33 -30.04 -1.57
C GLU A 212 -23.67 -30.72 -1.85
N LEU A 213 -24.58 -30.03 -2.55
CA LEU A 213 -25.89 -30.59 -2.95
C LEU A 213 -25.72 -31.77 -3.91
N LYS A 214 -24.79 -31.68 -4.85
CA LYS A 214 -24.51 -32.75 -5.82
C LYS A 214 -23.99 -34.00 -5.12
N GLU A 215 -23.09 -33.85 -4.14
CA GLU A 215 -22.59 -34.96 -3.33
C GLU A 215 -23.69 -35.61 -2.49
N LYS A 216 -24.52 -34.80 -1.82
CA LYS A 216 -25.70 -35.29 -1.07
C LYS A 216 -26.65 -36.06 -1.98
N PHE A 217 -26.99 -35.51 -3.15
CA PHE A 217 -27.87 -36.17 -4.12
C PHE A 217 -27.30 -37.51 -4.58
N SER A 218 -26.01 -37.56 -4.92
CA SER A 218 -25.33 -38.81 -5.29
C SER A 218 -25.38 -39.84 -4.16
N SER A 219 -25.20 -39.41 -2.91
CA SER A 219 -25.31 -40.28 -1.73
C SER A 219 -26.72 -40.85 -1.56
N TYR A 220 -27.77 -40.02 -1.65
CA TYR A 220 -29.16 -40.48 -1.58
C TYR A 220 -29.52 -41.42 -2.72
N ARG A 221 -29.13 -41.10 -3.95
CA ARG A 221 -29.34 -41.95 -5.12
C ARG A 221 -28.71 -43.33 -4.92
N ASN A 222 -27.47 -43.40 -4.44
CA ASN A 222 -26.78 -44.66 -4.18
C ASN A 222 -27.47 -45.48 -3.08
N LYS A 223 -27.99 -44.82 -2.03
CA LYS A 223 -28.77 -45.50 -0.97
C LYS A 223 -30.08 -46.08 -1.53
N TYR A 224 -30.79 -45.32 -2.34
CA TYR A 224 -32.04 -45.75 -2.97
C TYR A 224 -31.82 -46.94 -3.92
N LEU A 225 -30.80 -46.88 -4.78
CA LEU A 225 -30.44 -48.00 -5.66
C LEU A 225 -30.10 -49.27 -4.87
N LYS A 226 -29.38 -49.16 -3.75
CA LYS A 226 -29.11 -50.29 -2.85
C LYS A 226 -30.37 -50.87 -2.22
N PHE A 227 -31.34 -50.03 -1.88
CA PHE A 227 -32.63 -50.47 -1.34
C PHE A 227 -33.42 -51.28 -2.39
N CYS A 228 -33.64 -50.73 -3.59
CA CYS A 228 -34.35 -51.42 -4.68
C CYS A 228 -33.67 -52.71 -5.15
N SER A 229 -32.36 -52.84 -4.95
CA SER A 229 -31.62 -54.07 -5.27
C SER A 229 -31.82 -55.20 -4.25
N ARG A 230 -32.29 -54.88 -3.03
CA ARG A 230 -32.56 -55.85 -1.96
C ARG A 230 -33.97 -56.45 -2.03
N ASP A 231 -34.95 -55.69 -2.52
CA ASP A 231 -36.33 -56.15 -2.66
C ASP A 231 -36.56 -57.12 -3.85
N ASN A 232 -35.54 -57.33 -4.70
CA ASN A 232 -35.61 -58.24 -5.85
C ASN A 232 -34.97 -59.62 -5.59
N SER A 233 -34.66 -59.99 -4.35
CA SER A 233 -34.29 -61.37 -4.03
C SER A 233 -35.57 -62.18 -3.80
N PRO A 234 -35.89 -63.20 -4.62
CA PRO A 234 -37.03 -64.07 -4.37
C PRO A 234 -36.79 -64.86 -3.08
N ASP A 235 -37.76 -64.84 -2.17
CA ASP A 235 -37.84 -65.77 -1.04
C ASP A 235 -37.84 -67.20 -1.61
N VAL A 236 -36.71 -67.87 -1.46
CA VAL A 236 -36.61 -69.32 -1.64
C VAL A 236 -36.87 -69.93 -0.27
N GLU A 237 -38.12 -70.28 0.01
CA GLU A 237 -38.44 -71.17 1.12
C GLU A 237 -38.15 -72.64 0.71
N PRO A 238 -37.61 -73.45 1.65
CA PRO A 238 -37.19 -74.84 1.42
C PRO A 238 -38.35 -75.85 1.37
#